data_AF-A0A9E4N1G2-F1
#
_entry.id   AF-A0A9E4N1G2-F1
#
_cell.length_a   1.000
_cell.length_b   1.000
_cell.length_c   1.000
_cell.angle_alpha   90.00
_cell.angle_beta   90.00
_cell.angle_gamma   90.00
#
_symmetry.space_group_name_H-M   'P 1'
#
loop_
_entity.id
_entity.type
_entity.pdbx_description
1 polymer ?
#
loop_
_entity_poly.entity_id
_entity_poly.type
_entity_poly.pdbx_seq_one_letter_code
_entity_poly.pdbx_strand_id
1 'polypeptide(L)'
;MEKVYLLKYSTWGHHSLAFYRDGILTEYTYGDWELFALNKRDGWTAWKNMTISSQGALGRKSVRLNPGDSICDKFAGCEVVVMFDAPQDKAENLGKFLKNSYESNSITEVYNSKEDVHFVKYAKPYWGFHNCNHELVDWLELLGGKVTGLVFYKPQLIEGMEPKVLPIVNIQ
;
A
#
# COMPACT_ATOMS: atom_id res chain seq x y z
N MET A 1 20.63 -5.67 -0.31
CA MET A 1 19.26 -5.69 -0.85
C MET A 1 18.30 -5.92 0.30
N GLU A 2 17.15 -5.26 0.30
CA GLU A 2 16.08 -5.47 1.27
C GLU A 2 14.87 -6.08 0.57
N LYS A 3 14.23 -7.06 1.20
CA LYS A 3 13.01 -7.69 0.68
C LYS A 3 11.82 -6.78 0.92
N VAL A 4 11.13 -6.43 -0.16
CA VAL A 4 9.89 -5.64 -0.14
C VAL A 4 8.77 -6.48 -0.74
N TYR A 5 7.57 -6.28 -0.20
CA TYR A 5 6.39 -7.06 -0.53
C TYR A 5 5.35 -6.14 -1.14
N LEU A 6 4.80 -6.54 -2.29
CA LEU A 6 3.67 -5.88 -2.92
C LEU A 6 2.44 -6.76 -2.71
N LEU A 7 1.42 -6.20 -2.07
CA LEU A 7 0.17 -6.90 -1.77
C LEU A 7 -0.91 -6.36 -2.71
N LYS A 8 -1.72 -7.27 -3.26
CA LYS A 8 -2.88 -6.96 -4.10
C LYS A 8 -4.14 -7.47 -3.42
N TYR A 9 -5.17 -6.64 -3.45
CA TYR A 9 -6.45 -6.88 -2.81
C TYR A 9 -7.58 -7.01 -3.83
N SER A 10 -8.59 -7.82 -3.46
CA SER A 10 -9.82 -8.00 -4.25
C SER A 10 -10.65 -6.70 -4.32
N THR A 11 -10.59 -5.87 -3.28
CA THR A 11 -11.30 -4.60 -3.19
C THR A 11 -10.74 -3.60 -4.18
N TRP A 12 -11.45 -3.39 -5.28
CA TRP A 12 -11.19 -2.36 -6.30
C TRP A 12 -9.80 -2.42 -6.97
N GLY A 13 -9.13 -3.58 -6.92
CA GLY A 13 -7.77 -3.73 -7.45
C GLY A 13 -6.76 -2.85 -6.69
N HIS A 14 -7.00 -2.64 -5.39
CA HIS A 14 -6.14 -1.89 -4.51
C HIS A 14 -4.83 -2.63 -4.25
N HIS A 15 -3.74 -1.88 -4.11
CA HIS A 15 -2.42 -2.42 -3.84
C HIS A 15 -1.74 -1.66 -2.70
N SER A 16 -0.86 -2.34 -1.99
CA SER A 16 -0.06 -1.78 -0.91
C SER A 16 1.36 -2.31 -0.93
N LEU A 17 2.21 -1.69 -0.12
CA LEU A 17 3.62 -2.00 -0.01
C LEU A 17 3.97 -2.37 1.43
N ALA A 18 4.73 -3.43 1.64
CA ALA A 18 5.14 -3.86 2.97
C ALA A 18 6.64 -4.15 3.08
N PHE A 19 7.19 -3.84 4.25
CA PHE A 19 8.59 -4.03 4.61
C PHE A 19 8.68 -5.08 5.72
N TYR A 20 9.53 -6.10 5.52
CA TYR A 20 9.76 -7.13 6.52
C TYR A 20 11.08 -6.88 7.27
N ARG A 21 10.99 -6.65 8.58
CA ARG A 21 12.14 -6.39 9.46
C ARG A 21 11.92 -7.09 10.80
N ASP A 22 12.92 -7.83 11.25
CA ASP A 22 12.94 -8.47 12.58
C ASP A 22 11.68 -9.28 12.95
N GLY A 23 11.13 -10.04 11.99
CA GLY A 23 9.93 -10.85 12.19
C GLY A 23 8.61 -10.09 12.09
N ILE A 24 8.65 -8.80 11.76
CA ILE A 24 7.47 -7.94 11.61
C ILE A 24 7.37 -7.50 10.16
N LEU A 25 6.20 -7.75 9.56
CA LEU A 25 5.83 -7.18 8.27
C LEU A 25 4.96 -5.96 8.52
N THR A 26 5.46 -4.79 8.12
CA THR A 26 4.71 -3.53 8.20
C THR A 26 4.26 -3.13 6.80
N GLU A 27 2.95 -3.15 6.59
CA GLU A 27 2.28 -2.62 5.43
C GLU A 27 2.04 -1.11 5.55
N TYR A 28 2.24 -0.41 4.43
CA TYR A 28 1.75 0.92 4.16
C TYR A 28 0.81 0.89 2.96
N THR A 29 -0.33 1.57 3.10
CA THR A 29 -1.38 1.62 2.09
C THR A 29 -1.86 3.06 1.90
N TYR A 30 -2.21 3.45 0.69
CA TYR A 30 -2.68 4.81 0.39
C TYR A 30 -4.12 4.79 -0.14
N GLY A 31 -4.96 5.69 0.34
CA GLY A 31 -6.32 5.82 -0.14
C GLY A 31 -6.89 7.20 0.14
N ASP A 32 -8.17 7.38 -0.14
CA ASP A 32 -8.91 8.57 0.28
C ASP A 32 -9.38 8.46 1.75
N TRP A 33 -9.40 9.59 2.45
CA TRP A 33 -9.79 9.68 3.85
C TRP A 33 -11.24 9.28 4.09
N GLU A 34 -12.19 9.74 3.28
CA GLU A 34 -13.60 9.42 3.51
C GLU A 34 -13.92 7.98 3.10
N LEU A 35 -13.46 7.56 1.92
CA LEU A 35 -13.71 6.25 1.32
C LEU A 35 -13.01 5.11 2.05
N PHE A 36 -11.71 5.27 2.33
CA PHE A 36 -10.89 4.21 2.90
C PHE A 36 -10.73 4.37 4.41
N ALA A 37 -10.34 5.54 4.92
CA ALA A 37 -10.11 5.67 6.36
C ALA A 37 -11.43 5.63 7.16
N LEU A 38 -12.47 6.33 6.70
CA LEU A 38 -13.78 6.39 7.37
C LEU A 38 -14.81 5.39 6.83
N ASN A 39 -14.45 4.55 5.86
CA ASN A 39 -15.32 3.53 5.26
C ASN A 39 -16.67 4.09 4.72
N LYS A 40 -16.67 5.31 4.16
CA LYS A 40 -17.84 5.93 3.51
C LYS A 40 -17.92 5.54 2.03
N ARG A 41 -18.10 4.25 1.73
CA ARG A 41 -18.04 3.68 0.36
C ARG A 41 -19.33 3.87 -0.47
N ASP A 42 -20.08 4.94 -0.25
CA ASP A 42 -21.26 5.22 -1.08
C ASP A 42 -20.85 5.70 -2.48
N GLY A 43 -21.70 5.42 -3.49
CA GLY A 43 -21.40 5.71 -4.89
C GLY A 43 -21.18 7.20 -5.19
N TRP A 44 -21.77 8.10 -4.39
CA TRP A 44 -21.58 9.54 -4.53
C TRP A 44 -20.18 9.94 -4.05
N THR A 45 -19.76 9.48 -2.88
CA THR A 45 -18.40 9.70 -2.37
C THR A 45 -17.35 9.14 -3.32
N ALA A 46 -17.58 7.95 -3.89
CA ALA A 46 -16.67 7.33 -4.87
C ALA A 46 -16.53 8.20 -6.14
N TRP A 47 -17.65 8.66 -6.70
CA TRP A 47 -17.63 9.53 -7.88
C TRP A 47 -17.00 10.89 -7.59
N LYS A 48 -17.33 11.51 -6.46
CA LYS A 48 -16.78 12.81 -6.04
C LYS A 48 -15.26 12.74 -5.92
N ASN A 49 -14.73 11.72 -5.27
CA ASN A 49 -13.29 11.60 -5.02
C ASN A 49 -12.53 11.15 -6.28
N MET A 50 -13.22 10.75 -7.36
CA MET A 50 -12.60 10.58 -8.67
C MET A 50 -12.49 11.90 -9.45
N THR A 51 -13.39 12.86 -9.19
CA THR A 51 -13.53 14.10 -9.96
C THR A 51 -12.95 15.33 -9.28
N ILE A 52 -12.89 15.34 -7.94
CA ILE A 52 -12.43 16.47 -7.13
C ILE A 52 -11.33 15.99 -6.18
N SER A 53 -10.27 16.79 -6.07
CA SER A 53 -9.21 16.60 -5.09
C SER A 53 -9.78 16.49 -3.66
N SER A 54 -9.39 15.42 -2.97
CA SER A 54 -9.87 15.03 -1.65
C SER A 54 -8.70 14.73 -0.72
N GLN A 55 -8.98 14.58 0.58
CA GLN A 55 -7.95 14.34 1.58
C GLN A 55 -7.42 12.92 1.43
N GLY A 56 -6.12 12.77 1.14
CA GLY A 56 -5.48 11.46 1.14
C GLY A 56 -5.30 10.90 2.56
N ALA A 57 -5.14 9.58 2.64
CA ALA A 57 -4.98 8.81 3.87
C ALA A 57 -3.81 7.82 3.71
N LEU A 58 -2.95 7.77 4.72
CA LEU A 58 -1.88 6.79 4.82
C LEU A 58 -2.27 5.77 5.87
N GLY A 59 -2.50 4.54 5.44
CA GLY A 59 -2.76 3.40 6.30
C GLY A 59 -1.48 2.67 6.68
N ARG A 60 -1.47 2.10 7.88
CA ARG A 60 -0.39 1.26 8.39
C ARG A 60 -0.97 0.07 9.13
N LYS A 61 -0.40 -1.11 8.87
CA LYS A 61 -0.64 -2.33 9.62
C LYS A 61 0.67 -3.07 9.84
N SER A 62 0.92 -3.51 11.07
CA SER A 62 2.09 -4.32 11.39
C SER A 62 1.66 -5.66 11.94
N VAL A 63 2.18 -6.74 11.36
CA VAL A 63 1.88 -8.11 11.79
C VAL A 63 3.17 -8.88 12.03
N ARG A 64 3.18 -9.71 13.07
CA ARG A 64 4.28 -10.65 13.30
C ARG A 64 4.10 -11.83 12.35
N LEU A 65 5.18 -12.21 11.68
CA LEU A 65 5.23 -13.38 10.81
C LEU A 65 6.16 -14.43 11.43
N ASN A 66 5.67 -15.65 11.50
CA ASN A 66 6.45 -16.82 11.85
C ASN A 66 6.79 -17.63 10.59
N PRO A 67 7.86 -18.45 10.60
CA PRO A 67 8.15 -19.35 9.51
C PRO A 67 6.93 -20.21 9.14
N GLY A 68 6.57 -20.25 7.85
CA GLY A 68 5.40 -20.94 7.34
C GLY A 68 4.07 -20.16 7.42
N ASP A 69 4.04 -18.94 7.97
CA ASP A 69 2.85 -18.08 7.90
C ASP A 69 2.56 -17.70 6.43
N SER A 70 1.29 -17.81 6.03
CA SER A 70 0.76 -17.15 4.84
C SER A 70 0.62 -15.65 5.11
N ILE A 71 1.22 -14.82 4.26
CA ILE A 71 1.10 -13.36 4.40
C ILE A 71 -0.35 -12.94 4.21
N CYS A 72 -1.05 -13.41 3.16
CA CYS A 72 -2.42 -12.98 2.90
C CYS A 72 -3.38 -13.30 4.05
N ASP A 73 -3.15 -14.36 4.83
CA ASP A 73 -3.99 -14.70 5.98
C ASP A 73 -3.97 -13.62 7.08
N LYS A 74 -2.96 -12.73 7.05
CA LYS A 74 -2.82 -11.62 7.99
C LYS A 74 -3.46 -10.31 7.48
N PHE A 75 -3.90 -10.23 6.23
CA PHE A 75 -4.42 -9.01 5.61
C PHE A 75 -5.79 -9.24 4.96
N ALA A 76 -6.81 -8.52 5.45
CA ALA A 76 -8.18 -8.70 5.01
C ALA A 76 -8.32 -8.43 3.49
N GLY A 77 -8.85 -9.40 2.75
CA GLY A 77 -9.08 -9.27 1.31
C GLY A 77 -7.83 -9.37 0.42
N CYS A 78 -6.68 -9.76 0.98
CA CYS A 78 -5.47 -10.03 0.23
C CYS A 78 -5.67 -11.23 -0.72
N GLU A 79 -5.32 -11.05 -1.99
CA GLU A 79 -5.41 -12.09 -3.02
C GLU A 79 -4.02 -12.60 -3.41
N VAL A 80 -3.07 -11.68 -3.55
CA VAL A 80 -1.74 -11.97 -4.08
C VAL A 80 -0.70 -11.18 -3.29
N VAL A 81 0.38 -11.85 -2.93
CA VAL A 81 1.60 -11.22 -2.44
C VAL A 81 2.75 -11.60 -3.34
N VAL A 82 3.49 -10.60 -3.79
CA VAL A 82 4.71 -10.80 -4.55
C VAL A 82 5.87 -10.11 -3.86
N MET A 83 7.05 -10.72 -3.94
CA MET A 83 8.27 -10.21 -3.34
C MET A 83 9.22 -9.72 -4.43
N PHE A 84 9.96 -8.67 -4.10
CA PHE A 84 11.10 -8.23 -4.90
C PHE A 84 12.20 -7.67 -3.99
N ASP A 85 13.42 -7.67 -4.53
CA ASP A 85 14.58 -7.09 -3.87
C ASP A 85 14.74 -5.62 -4.28
N ALA A 86 14.84 -4.74 -3.29
CA ALA A 86 15.17 -3.32 -3.48
C ALA A 86 16.58 -2.99 -2.95
N PRO A 87 17.27 -1.97 -3.49
CA PRO A 87 18.47 -1.42 -2.87
C PRO A 87 18.18 -1.03 -1.42
N GLN A 88 19.07 -1.42 -0.50
CA GLN A 88 18.84 -1.29 0.94
C GLN A 88 18.66 0.17 1.36
N ASP A 89 19.50 1.07 0.85
CA ASP A 89 19.42 2.50 1.10
C ASP A 89 18.06 3.09 0.68
N LYS A 90 17.54 2.66 -0.49
CA LYS A 90 16.24 3.11 -1.00
C LYS A 90 15.07 2.59 -0.15
N ALA A 91 15.10 1.31 0.22
CA ALA A 91 14.07 0.71 1.07
C ALA A 91 14.07 1.30 2.49
N GLU A 92 15.25 1.56 3.05
CA GLU A 92 15.40 2.26 4.33
C GLU A 92 14.85 3.69 4.26
N ASN A 93 15.20 4.44 3.21
CA ASN A 93 14.76 5.81 3.02
C ASN A 93 13.24 5.91 2.85
N LEU A 94 12.65 5.07 1.99
CA LEU A 94 11.20 5.03 1.80
C LEU A 94 10.49 4.60 3.09
N GLY A 95 10.96 3.53 3.75
CA GLY A 95 10.39 3.07 5.00
C GLY A 95 10.42 4.15 6.09
N LYS A 96 11.53 4.90 6.22
CA LYS A 96 11.64 6.04 7.15
C LYS A 96 10.68 7.17 6.76
N PHE A 97 10.57 7.50 5.47
CA PHE A 97 9.66 8.51 4.97
C PHE A 97 8.19 8.19 5.31
N LEU A 98 7.75 6.94 5.05
CA LEU A 98 6.39 6.50 5.33
C LEU A 98 6.10 6.44 6.83
N LYS A 99 7.04 5.91 7.63
CA LYS A 99 6.95 5.91 9.09
C LYS A 99 6.80 7.33 9.65
N ASN A 100 7.68 8.25 9.24
CA ASN A 100 7.66 9.62 9.73
C ASN A 100 6.40 10.37 9.28
N SER A 101 5.94 10.14 8.04
CA SER A 101 4.69 10.71 7.53
C SER A 101 3.49 10.25 8.35
N TYR A 102 3.48 8.97 8.72
CA TYR A 102 2.45 8.40 9.57
C TYR A 102 2.48 9.01 10.98
N GLU A 103 3.64 8.97 11.64
CA GLU A 103 3.83 9.42 13.02
C GLU A 103 3.53 10.91 13.20
N SER A 104 3.90 11.74 12.22
CA SER A 104 3.63 13.19 12.22
C SER A 104 2.14 13.52 12.14
N ASN A 105 1.29 12.59 11.70
CA ASN A 105 -0.15 12.75 11.58
C ASN A 105 -0.95 11.85 12.54
N SER A 106 -0.28 11.22 13.51
CA SER A 106 -0.88 10.28 14.47
C SER A 106 -2.07 10.83 15.26
N ILE A 107 -2.15 12.14 15.48
CA ILE A 107 -3.31 12.78 16.13
C ILE A 107 -4.62 12.60 15.34
N THR A 108 -4.51 12.30 14.04
CA THR A 108 -5.66 12.06 13.17
C THR A 108 -6.02 10.59 13.04
N GLU A 109 -5.34 9.68 13.75
CA GLU A 109 -5.48 8.24 13.53
C GLU A 109 -6.92 7.74 13.72
N VAL A 110 -7.38 6.94 12.76
CA VAL A 110 -8.66 6.21 12.81
C VAL A 110 -8.44 4.76 12.44
N TYR A 111 -9.12 3.86 13.12
CA TYR A 111 -9.10 2.43 12.80
C TYR A 111 -10.28 2.07 11.90
N ASN A 112 -10.00 1.48 10.74
CA ASN A 112 -11.03 0.90 9.88
C ASN A 112 -11.11 -0.61 10.12
N SER A 113 -12.16 -1.04 10.82
CA SER A 113 -12.37 -2.45 11.19
C SER A 113 -12.68 -3.39 10.03
N LYS A 114 -13.11 -2.87 8.87
CA LYS A 114 -13.37 -3.71 7.68
C LYS A 114 -12.09 -4.12 6.97
N GLU A 115 -11.11 -3.21 6.96
CA GLU A 115 -9.81 -3.45 6.33
C GLU A 115 -8.76 -3.93 7.36
N ASP A 116 -9.06 -3.78 8.66
CA ASP A 116 -8.14 -4.06 9.77
C ASP A 116 -6.83 -3.27 9.64
N VAL A 117 -6.96 -1.96 9.39
CA VAL A 117 -5.86 -1.01 9.17
C VAL A 117 -6.11 0.29 9.93
N HIS A 118 -5.05 0.87 10.50
CA HIS A 118 -5.09 2.21 11.07
C HIS A 118 -4.65 3.26 10.04
N PHE A 119 -5.43 4.31 9.85
CA PHE A 119 -5.17 5.38 8.89
C PHE A 119 -4.93 6.72 9.57
N VAL A 120 -4.02 7.51 9.02
CA VAL A 120 -3.86 8.94 9.36
C VAL A 120 -4.07 9.79 8.10
N LYS A 121 -4.37 11.09 8.28
CA LYS A 121 -4.38 12.02 7.15
C LYS A 121 -3.00 12.08 6.52
N TYR A 122 -2.96 12.16 5.20
CA TYR A 122 -1.72 12.22 4.43
C TYR A 122 -1.63 13.50 3.62
N ALA A 123 -0.41 14.04 3.50
CA ALA A 123 -0.20 15.34 2.86
C ALA A 123 -0.53 15.34 1.36
N LYS A 124 -0.42 14.19 0.70
CA LYS A 124 -0.76 14.06 -0.71
C LYS A 124 -2.28 13.91 -0.89
N PRO A 125 -2.91 14.69 -1.78
CA PRO A 125 -4.35 14.62 -2.02
C PRO A 125 -4.73 13.41 -2.86
N TYR A 126 -5.96 12.92 -2.68
CA TYR A 126 -6.51 11.82 -3.46
C TYR A 126 -7.45 12.33 -4.55
N TRP A 127 -7.30 11.83 -5.78
CA TRP A 127 -8.23 12.06 -6.90
C TRP A 127 -7.97 11.10 -8.06
N GLY A 128 -8.76 11.20 -9.14
CA GLY A 128 -8.66 10.28 -10.29
C GLY A 128 -7.25 10.11 -10.88
N PHE A 129 -6.44 11.18 -10.91
CA PHE A 129 -5.06 11.16 -11.40
C PHE A 129 -4.00 10.93 -10.32
N HIS A 130 -4.41 10.79 -9.06
CA HIS A 130 -3.52 10.50 -7.93
C HIS A 130 -4.27 9.64 -6.90
N ASN A 131 -4.45 8.38 -7.26
CA ASN A 131 -5.12 7.37 -6.45
C ASN A 131 -4.11 6.39 -5.83
N CYS A 132 -4.60 5.33 -5.18
CA CYS A 132 -3.78 4.29 -4.57
C CYS A 132 -2.67 3.73 -5.47
N ASN A 133 -2.99 3.46 -6.75
CA ASN A 133 -2.03 2.88 -7.67
C ASN A 133 -0.96 3.88 -8.13
N HIS A 134 -1.30 5.17 -8.25
CA HIS A 134 -0.32 6.19 -8.63
C HIS A 134 0.68 6.43 -7.49
N GLU A 135 0.19 6.53 -6.26
CA GLU A 135 1.07 6.67 -5.09
C GLU A 135 1.98 5.44 -4.94
N LEU A 136 1.46 4.26 -5.21
CA LEU A 136 2.26 3.04 -5.20
C LEU A 136 3.32 3.04 -6.31
N VAL A 137 3.02 3.56 -7.51
CA VAL A 137 4.04 3.75 -8.56
C VAL A 137 5.16 4.65 -8.06
N ASP A 138 4.83 5.80 -7.45
CA ASP A 138 5.85 6.69 -6.86
C ASP A 138 6.73 5.94 -5.84
N TRP A 139 6.12 5.11 -4.99
CA TRP A 139 6.87 4.32 -4.00
C TRP A 139 7.76 3.27 -4.67
N LEU A 140 7.27 2.57 -5.69
CA LEU A 140 8.05 1.58 -6.44
C LEU A 140 9.22 2.23 -7.18
N GLU A 141 9.04 3.43 -7.73
CA GLU A 141 10.11 4.21 -8.36
C GLU A 141 11.15 4.70 -7.35
N LEU A 142 10.71 5.14 -6.15
CA LEU A 142 11.61 5.48 -5.04
C LEU A 142 12.44 4.28 -4.57
N LEU A 143 11.91 3.05 -4.69
CA LEU A 143 12.65 1.80 -4.46
C LEU A 143 13.61 1.45 -5.60
N GLY A 144 13.65 2.25 -6.67
CA GLY A 144 14.47 2.02 -7.85
C GLY A 144 13.86 1.06 -8.86
N GLY A 145 12.57 0.73 -8.71
CA GLY A 145 11.82 0.01 -9.71
C GLY A 145 11.40 0.90 -10.88
N LYS A 146 10.94 0.28 -11.95
CA LYS A 146 10.22 0.95 -13.05
C LYS A 146 8.89 0.26 -13.23
N VAL A 147 7.81 1.04 -13.32
CA VAL A 147 6.47 0.51 -13.57
C VAL A 147 6.00 0.94 -14.94
N THR A 148 5.54 -0.02 -15.73
CA THR A 148 4.96 0.20 -17.06
C THR A 148 3.55 -0.38 -17.14
N GLY A 149 2.75 0.05 -18.11
CA GLY A 149 1.38 -0.45 -18.32
C GLY A 149 0.29 0.44 -17.70
N LEU A 150 -0.89 -0.15 -17.49
CA LEU A 150 -2.05 0.56 -16.95
C LEU A 150 -1.93 0.76 -15.44
N VAL A 151 -2.23 1.97 -14.95
CA VAL A 151 -2.20 2.33 -13.51
C VAL A 151 -3.61 2.58 -12.95
N PHE A 152 -4.53 3.06 -13.78
CA PHE A 152 -5.86 3.49 -13.32
C PHE A 152 -6.92 2.38 -13.32
N TYR A 153 -7.24 1.82 -14.49
CA TYR A 153 -8.24 0.74 -14.64
C TYR A 153 -7.56 -0.59 -14.94
N LYS A 154 -7.85 -1.62 -14.14
CA LYS A 154 -7.17 -2.93 -14.19
C LYS A 154 -5.64 -2.75 -14.16
N PRO A 155 -5.10 -2.20 -13.05
CA PRO A 155 -3.69 -1.89 -12.93
C PRO A 155 -2.81 -3.12 -13.18
N GLN A 156 -1.75 -2.96 -13.96
CA GLN A 156 -0.78 -4.00 -14.32
C GLN A 156 0.52 -3.84 -13.53
N LEU A 157 0.44 -3.42 -12.26
CA LEU A 157 1.61 -3.06 -11.46
C LEU A 157 2.54 -4.27 -11.23
N ILE A 158 1.97 -5.46 -11.02
CA ILE A 158 2.72 -6.71 -10.81
C ILE A 158 3.41 -7.12 -12.11
N GLU A 159 2.69 -7.08 -13.24
CA GLU A 159 3.19 -7.53 -14.54
C GLU A 159 4.19 -6.55 -15.17
N GLY A 160 4.01 -5.25 -14.92
CA GLY A 160 4.76 -4.17 -15.53
C GLY A 160 5.97 -3.69 -14.74
N MET A 161 6.31 -4.35 -13.62
CA MET A 161 7.42 -3.96 -12.75
C MET A 161 8.77 -4.52 -13.21
N GLU A 162 9.79 -3.66 -13.20
CA GLU A 162 11.20 -4.05 -13.26
C GLU A 162 11.93 -3.63 -11.96
N PRO A 163 12.72 -4.51 -11.32
CA PRO A 163 12.89 -5.93 -11.62
C PRO A 163 11.58 -6.71 -11.45
N LYS A 164 11.42 -7.81 -12.19
CA LYS A 164 10.19 -8.61 -12.14
C LYS A 164 9.94 -9.14 -10.72
N VAL A 165 8.69 -9.01 -10.29
CA VAL A 165 8.20 -9.60 -9.04
C VAL A 165 8.17 -11.12 -9.11
N LEU A 166 8.52 -11.78 -8.02
CA LEU A 166 8.40 -13.23 -7.89
C LEU A 166 7.18 -13.56 -7.03
N PRO A 167 6.30 -14.48 -7.48
CA PRO A 167 5.19 -14.94 -6.65
C PRO A 167 5.74 -15.65 -5.40
N ILE A 168 5.20 -15.30 -4.23
CA ILE A 168 5.61 -15.89 -2.96
C ILE A 168 4.80 -17.16 -2.74
N VAL A 169 5.49 -18.29 -2.60
CA VAL A 169 4.83 -19.57 -2.28
C VAL A 169 4.83 -19.83 -0.78
N ASN A 170 5.80 -19.33 0.01
CA ASN A 170 5.85 -19.33 1.48
C ASN A 170 7.02 -18.44 1.98
N ILE A 171 6.97 -17.96 3.23
CA ILE A 171 8.13 -17.37 3.90
C ILE A 171 9.01 -18.51 4.40
N GLN A 172 10.19 -18.70 3.79
CA GLN A 172 11.24 -19.61 4.27
C GLN A 172 12.04 -18.96 5.40
#